data_AF-A0A1Z4LIR2-F1
#
_entry.id   AF-A0A1Z4LIR2-F1
#
_cell.length_a   1.000
_cell.length_b   1.000
_cell.length_c   1.000
_cell.angle_alpha   90.00
_cell.angle_beta   90.00
_cell.angle_gamma   90.00
#
_symmetry.space_group_name_H-M   'P 1'
#
loop_
_entity.id
_entity.type
_entity.pdbx_description
1 polymer ?
#
loop_
_entity_poly.entity_id
_entity_poly.type
_entity_poly.pdbx_seq_one_letter_code
_entity_poly.pdbx_strand_id
1 'polypeptide(L)'
;MIPKSSQSPEDSRNISELFYLLNFFSKTPTEQWDGVPKKFTPVWVETYSVHCNVYNPIFFLTCMLMRSIEEILCKSYGFKEETLFILEYEIHSLLDFWITEYNDIIFEKEGGITGSGRIWLVLARLCQIALSFEDWSRYKIQELSLDYFVEKHSYPYDAV
;
A
#
# COMPACT_ATOMS: atom_id res chain seq x y z
N MET A 1 -21.17 -13.52 5.90
CA MET A 1 -21.12 -12.76 4.63
C MET A 1 -21.86 -11.45 4.83
N ILE A 2 -21.18 -10.31 4.60
CA ILE A 2 -21.78 -8.97 4.71
C ILE A 2 -22.32 -8.57 3.32
N PRO A 3 -23.63 -8.35 3.14
CA PRO A 3 -24.18 -7.90 1.86
C PRO A 3 -23.60 -6.54 1.41
N LYS A 4 -23.50 -6.31 0.09
CA LYS A 4 -23.07 -5.03 -0.51
C LYS A 4 -23.79 -3.80 0.05
N SER A 5 -25.03 -3.96 0.49
CA SER A 5 -25.88 -2.89 1.03
C SER A 5 -25.64 -2.56 2.51
N SER A 6 -24.82 -3.33 3.23
CA SER A 6 -24.51 -3.10 4.65
C SER A 6 -23.10 -2.59 4.93
N GLN A 7 -22.31 -2.32 3.88
CA GLN A 7 -20.97 -1.76 4.02
C GLN A 7 -21.05 -0.28 4.42
N SER A 8 -20.37 0.12 5.49
CA SER A 8 -20.33 1.53 5.89
C SER A 8 -19.54 2.37 4.85
N PRO A 9 -19.77 3.69 4.76
CA PRO A 9 -18.96 4.55 3.89
C PRO A 9 -17.46 4.48 4.21
N GLU A 10 -17.12 4.30 5.48
CA GLU A 10 -15.73 4.14 5.95
C GLU A 10 -15.14 2.80 5.49
N ASP A 11 -15.89 1.70 5.63
CA ASP A 11 -15.45 0.39 5.15
C ASP A 11 -15.22 0.41 3.64
N SER A 12 -16.12 1.07 2.89
CA SER A 12 -15.99 1.21 1.43
C SER A 12 -14.72 1.97 1.05
N ARG A 13 -14.42 3.05 1.78
CA ARG A 13 -13.19 3.82 1.58
C ARG A 13 -11.95 2.98 1.89
N ASN A 14 -11.89 2.35 3.06
CA ASN A 14 -10.70 1.60 3.49
C ASN A 14 -10.43 0.38 2.58
N ILE A 15 -11.48 -0.29 2.11
CA ILE A 15 -11.34 -1.37 1.12
C ILE A 15 -10.91 -0.82 -0.25
N SER A 16 -11.39 0.36 -0.66
CA SER A 16 -10.97 1.00 -1.91
C SER A 16 -9.50 1.42 -1.87
N GLU A 17 -9.03 1.93 -0.73
CA GLU A 17 -7.62 2.26 -0.50
C GLU A 17 -6.74 1.03 -0.68
N LEU A 18 -7.05 -0.05 0.03
CA LEU A 18 -6.31 -1.31 -0.11
C LEU A 18 -6.35 -1.83 -1.54
N PHE A 19 -7.52 -1.83 -2.19
CA PHE A 19 -7.65 -2.31 -3.57
C PHE A 19 -6.79 -1.50 -4.55
N TYR A 20 -6.79 -0.17 -4.42
CA TYR A 20 -5.94 0.70 -5.23
C TYR A 20 -4.46 0.34 -5.04
N LEU A 21 -4.02 0.22 -3.79
CA LEU A 21 -2.62 -0.02 -3.44
C LEU A 21 -2.15 -1.40 -3.92
N LEU A 22 -2.96 -2.45 -3.72
CA LEU A 22 -2.66 -3.78 -4.25
C LEU A 22 -2.56 -3.77 -5.79
N ASN A 23 -3.46 -3.05 -6.48
CA ASN A 23 -3.38 -2.92 -7.95
C ASN A 23 -2.19 -2.08 -8.42
N PHE A 24 -1.78 -1.08 -7.66
CA PHE A 24 -0.59 -0.31 -7.96
C PHE A 24 0.67 -1.19 -7.84
N PHE A 25 0.83 -1.86 -6.71
CA PHE A 25 2.00 -2.67 -6.41
C PHE A 25 2.04 -4.01 -7.17
N SER A 26 0.92 -4.50 -7.71
CA SER A 26 0.89 -5.69 -8.56
C SER A 26 1.56 -5.51 -9.93
N LYS A 27 1.83 -4.26 -10.34
CA LYS A 27 2.49 -3.91 -11.60
C LYS A 27 4.01 -4.09 -11.52
N THR A 28 4.67 -4.07 -12.67
CA THR A 28 6.15 -4.10 -12.71
C THR A 28 6.75 -2.83 -12.11
N PRO A 29 8.01 -2.87 -11.62
CA PRO A 29 8.69 -1.69 -11.10
C PRO A 29 8.66 -0.49 -12.06
N THR A 30 8.86 -0.74 -13.35
CA THR A 30 8.83 0.30 -14.39
C THR A 30 7.45 0.96 -14.49
N GLU A 31 6.38 0.16 -14.55
CA GLU A 31 5.01 0.68 -14.60
C GLU A 31 4.63 1.48 -13.35
N GLN A 32 5.11 1.07 -12.17
CA GLN A 32 4.92 1.82 -10.92
C GLN A 32 5.60 3.19 -11.01
N TRP A 33 6.88 3.22 -11.42
CA TRP A 33 7.64 4.46 -11.59
C TRP A 33 7.12 5.38 -12.68
N ASP A 34 6.48 4.83 -13.71
CA ASP A 34 5.87 5.60 -14.79
C ASP A 34 4.48 6.14 -14.39
N GLY A 35 3.83 5.51 -13.40
CA GLY A 35 2.52 5.91 -12.88
C GLY A 35 2.56 6.96 -11.76
N VAL A 36 3.73 7.34 -11.26
CA VAL A 36 3.89 8.32 -10.17
C VAL A 36 4.47 9.65 -10.66
N PRO A 37 4.21 10.77 -9.97
CA PRO A 37 4.74 12.06 -10.36
C PRO A 37 6.27 12.09 -10.25
N LYS A 38 6.93 12.75 -11.23
CA LYS A 38 8.39 12.92 -11.25
C LYS A 38 8.92 13.86 -10.16
N LYS A 39 8.05 14.73 -9.64
CA LYS A 39 8.34 15.65 -8.55
C LYS A 39 7.38 15.34 -7.42
N PHE A 40 7.90 15.12 -6.23
CA PHE A 40 7.12 14.84 -5.03
C PHE A 40 7.62 15.77 -3.94
N THR A 41 6.69 16.52 -3.33
CA THR A 41 7.02 17.35 -2.18
C THR A 41 7.15 16.42 -0.97
N PRO A 42 8.24 16.51 -0.18
CA PRO A 42 8.38 15.71 1.03
C PRO A 42 7.21 15.92 1.98
N VAL A 43 6.73 14.84 2.58
CA VAL A 43 5.63 14.84 3.53
C VAL A 43 5.95 13.99 4.73
N TRP A 44 5.32 14.30 5.86
CA TRP A 44 5.30 13.43 7.02
C TRP A 44 4.15 12.44 6.92
N VAL A 45 4.41 11.18 7.26
CA VAL A 45 3.43 10.09 7.25
C VAL A 45 3.36 9.44 8.62
N GLU A 46 2.14 9.12 9.03
CA GLU A 46 1.82 8.40 10.27
C GLU A 46 0.90 7.21 9.93
N THR A 47 1.40 6.00 10.20
CA THR A 47 0.65 4.74 10.21
C THR A 47 0.52 4.24 11.64
N TYR A 48 -0.02 3.04 11.86
CA TYR A 48 -0.09 2.50 13.23
C TYR A 48 1.29 2.14 13.79
N SER A 49 2.20 1.65 12.95
CA SER A 49 3.54 1.21 13.35
C SER A 49 4.68 2.15 12.95
N VAL A 50 4.49 3.01 11.93
CA VAL A 50 5.57 3.84 11.37
C VAL A 50 5.20 5.31 11.36
N HIS A 51 6.19 6.13 11.70
CA HIS A 51 6.12 7.59 11.70
C HIS A 51 7.40 8.13 11.06
N CYS A 52 7.33 8.64 9.84
CA CYS A 52 8.54 9.04 9.11
C CYS A 52 8.31 10.13 8.06
N ASN A 53 9.40 10.81 7.70
CA ASN A 53 9.44 11.68 6.53
C ASN A 53 9.65 10.85 5.27
N VAL A 54 8.85 11.16 4.26
CA VAL A 54 8.87 10.47 2.97
C VAL A 54 9.18 11.45 1.85
N TYR A 55 10.19 11.13 1.06
CA TYR A 55 10.75 12.02 0.03
C TYR A 55 10.42 11.57 -1.40
N ASN A 56 9.81 10.40 -1.59
CA ASN A 56 9.45 9.90 -2.91
C ASN A 56 8.05 9.25 -2.89
N PRO A 57 7.32 9.28 -4.03
CA PRO A 57 5.92 8.89 -4.07
C PRO A 57 5.69 7.38 -3.92
N ILE A 58 6.68 6.55 -4.24
CA ILE A 58 6.54 5.09 -4.10
C ILE A 58 6.70 4.68 -2.64
N PHE A 59 7.70 5.23 -1.94
CA PHE A 59 7.82 5.03 -0.50
C PHE A 59 6.56 5.52 0.22
N PHE A 60 5.98 6.64 -0.22
CA PHE A 60 4.72 7.14 0.32
C PHE A 60 3.59 6.12 0.15
N LEU A 61 3.39 5.60 -1.06
CA LEU A 61 2.39 4.57 -1.31
C LEU A 61 2.69 3.26 -0.58
N THR A 62 3.97 2.94 -0.31
CA THR A 62 4.35 1.78 0.50
C THR A 62 3.92 1.93 1.95
N CYS A 63 4.13 3.10 2.56
CA CYS A 63 3.58 3.40 3.88
C CYS A 63 2.06 3.33 3.89
N MET A 64 1.39 3.81 2.81
CA MET A 64 -0.06 3.71 2.69
C MET A 64 -0.55 2.26 2.58
N LEU A 65 0.17 1.39 1.86
CA LEU A 65 -0.15 -0.04 1.81
C LEU A 65 -0.06 -0.69 3.19
N MET A 66 1.02 -0.41 3.94
CA MET A 66 1.16 -0.91 5.30
C MET A 66 0.01 -0.41 6.19
N ARG A 67 -0.28 0.90 6.18
CA ARG A 67 -1.41 1.50 6.91
C ARG A 67 -2.75 0.83 6.58
N SER A 68 -3.03 0.62 5.29
CA SER A 68 -4.28 -0.01 4.88
C SER A 68 -4.38 -1.45 5.37
N ILE A 69 -3.28 -2.21 5.39
CA ILE A 69 -3.27 -3.57 5.92
C ILE A 69 -3.53 -3.56 7.44
N GLU A 70 -2.84 -2.70 8.19
CA GLU A 70 -3.04 -2.52 9.63
C GLU A 70 -4.52 -2.20 9.96
N GLU A 71 -5.12 -1.31 9.18
CA GLU A 71 -6.53 -0.93 9.31
C GLU A 71 -7.47 -2.13 9.05
N ILE A 72 -7.20 -2.95 8.01
CA ILE A 72 -7.99 -4.16 7.75
C ILE A 72 -7.85 -5.17 8.90
N LEU A 73 -6.65 -5.35 9.45
CA LEU A 73 -6.42 -6.27 10.57
C LEU A 73 -7.13 -5.82 11.84
N CYS A 74 -7.16 -4.51 12.10
CA CYS A 74 -7.84 -3.94 13.27
C CYS A 74 -9.36 -4.11 13.21
N LYS A 75 -9.98 -3.86 12.06
CA LYS A 75 -11.45 -3.81 11.94
C LYS A 75 -12.10 -5.02 11.25
N SER A 76 -11.31 -5.90 10.65
CA SER A 76 -11.73 -7.16 10.00
C SER A 76 -12.97 -7.01 9.10
N TYR A 77 -12.82 -6.30 7.97
CA TYR A 77 -13.90 -5.96 7.02
C TYR A 77 -14.45 -7.15 6.20
N GLY A 78 -14.49 -8.35 6.77
CA GLY A 78 -15.05 -9.55 6.15
C GLY A 78 -14.23 -10.12 4.99
N PHE A 79 -12.91 -9.86 4.97
CA PHE A 79 -11.97 -10.49 4.04
C PHE A 79 -11.92 -12.01 4.21
N LYS A 80 -11.56 -12.72 3.15
CA LYS A 80 -11.28 -14.16 3.25
C LYS A 80 -10.02 -14.38 4.11
N GLU A 81 -9.99 -15.51 4.81
CA GLU A 81 -8.88 -15.87 5.71
C GLU A 81 -7.54 -15.94 4.97
N GLU A 82 -7.52 -16.51 3.76
CA GLU A 82 -6.31 -16.61 2.94
C GLU A 82 -5.78 -15.25 2.52
N THR A 83 -6.67 -14.31 2.18
CA THR A 83 -6.29 -12.93 1.86
C THR A 83 -5.69 -12.27 3.09
N LEU A 84 -6.33 -12.41 4.26
CA LEU A 84 -5.80 -11.86 5.51
C LEU A 84 -4.42 -12.43 5.84
N PHE A 85 -4.22 -13.74 5.65
CA PHE A 85 -2.92 -14.38 5.86
C PHE A 85 -1.83 -13.78 4.95
N ILE A 86 -2.10 -13.59 3.66
CA ILE A 86 -1.13 -12.97 2.74
C ILE A 86 -0.85 -11.51 3.13
N LEU A 87 -1.90 -10.74 3.45
CA LEU A 87 -1.74 -9.33 3.83
C LEU A 87 -0.90 -9.20 5.11
N GLU A 88 -1.19 -9.99 6.14
CA GLU A 88 -0.53 -9.95 7.45
C GLU A 88 0.88 -10.56 7.44
N TYR A 89 1.02 -11.81 7.01
CA TYR A 89 2.28 -12.54 7.18
C TYR A 89 3.29 -12.23 6.08
N GLU A 90 2.83 -12.05 4.85
CA GLU A 90 3.73 -11.94 3.70
C GLU A 90 3.97 -10.48 3.32
N ILE A 91 2.90 -9.70 3.15
CA ILE A 91 3.01 -8.31 2.70
C ILE A 91 3.43 -7.40 3.86
N HIS A 92 2.70 -7.38 4.96
CA HIS A 92 3.00 -6.47 6.07
C HIS A 92 4.41 -6.71 6.62
N SER A 93 4.83 -7.96 6.87
CA SER A 93 6.20 -8.26 7.32
C SER A 93 7.27 -7.81 6.31
N LEU A 94 7.00 -7.91 5.01
CA LEU A 94 7.92 -7.42 3.99
C LEU A 94 8.06 -5.90 4.01
N LEU A 95 6.93 -5.20 4.11
CA LEU A 95 6.90 -3.74 4.13
C LEU A 95 7.54 -3.18 5.40
N ASP A 96 7.20 -3.73 6.56
CA ASP A 96 7.79 -3.37 7.85
C ASP A 96 9.32 -3.44 7.79
N PHE A 97 9.86 -4.56 7.27
CA PHE A 97 11.29 -4.72 7.08
C PHE A 97 11.90 -3.68 6.12
N TRP A 98 11.22 -3.35 5.01
CA TRP A 98 11.74 -2.33 4.08
C TRP A 98 11.82 -0.95 4.72
N ILE A 99 10.76 -0.58 5.43
CA ILE A 99 10.59 0.74 6.01
C ILE A 99 11.46 0.92 7.25
N THR A 100 11.82 -0.15 7.96
CA THR A 100 12.68 -0.04 9.14
C THR A 100 14.16 -0.16 8.81
N GLU A 101 14.53 -1.04 7.87
CA GLU A 101 15.93 -1.43 7.65
C GLU A 101 16.54 -0.90 6.34
N TYR A 102 15.75 -0.51 5.32
CA TYR A 102 16.24 -0.22 3.95
C TYR A 102 15.76 1.11 3.35
N ASN A 103 15.33 2.05 4.20
CA ASN A 103 14.57 3.28 3.87
C ASN A 103 14.96 4.07 2.62
N ASP A 104 16.22 4.04 2.17
CA ASP A 104 16.66 4.86 1.05
C ASP A 104 16.96 4.06 -0.23
N ILE A 105 17.47 2.83 -0.11
CA ILE A 105 18.05 2.11 -1.26
C ILE A 105 16.97 1.42 -2.12
N ILE A 106 15.90 0.94 -1.48
CA ILE A 106 14.86 0.16 -2.18
C ILE A 106 13.93 1.04 -3.03
N PHE A 107 13.90 2.36 -2.78
CA PHE A 107 13.02 3.30 -3.45
C PHE A 107 13.72 4.21 -4.47
N GLU A 108 14.94 3.89 -4.89
CA GLU A 108 15.64 4.61 -5.95
C GLU A 108 15.30 4.07 -7.34
N LYS A 109 15.00 4.96 -8.29
CA LYS A 109 14.70 4.59 -9.69
C LYS A 109 15.91 4.03 -10.45
N GLU A 110 17.11 4.52 -10.14
CA GLU A 110 18.37 4.18 -10.85
C GLU A 110 19.13 3.00 -10.23
N GLY A 111 18.70 2.50 -9.06
CA GLY A 111 19.39 1.44 -8.31
C GLY A 111 19.39 0.05 -8.95
N GLY A 112 18.68 -0.15 -10.06
CA GLY A 112 18.69 -1.38 -10.85
C GLY A 112 18.26 -2.64 -10.10
N ILE A 113 18.09 -3.74 -10.83
CA ILE A 113 17.72 -5.04 -10.26
C ILE A 113 18.97 -5.71 -9.69
N THR A 114 19.54 -5.16 -8.62
CA THR A 114 20.55 -5.86 -7.80
C THR A 114 20.10 -5.88 -6.35
N GLY A 115 19.81 -7.07 -5.83
CA GLY A 115 19.28 -7.27 -4.47
C GLY A 115 17.84 -6.76 -4.29
N SER A 116 17.66 -5.44 -4.25
CA SER A 116 16.41 -4.71 -4.00
C SER A 116 15.32 -4.96 -5.05
N GLY A 117 15.68 -5.06 -6.33
CA GLY A 117 14.71 -5.35 -7.41
C GLY A 117 14.03 -6.73 -7.30
N ARG A 118 14.65 -7.70 -6.60
CA ARG A 118 13.99 -8.98 -6.32
C ARG A 118 12.86 -8.83 -5.31
N ILE A 119 13.02 -7.92 -4.37
CA ILE A 119 12.04 -7.74 -3.30
C ILE A 119 10.80 -7.02 -3.84
N TRP A 120 10.95 -6.08 -4.78
CA TRP A 120 9.84 -5.52 -5.54
C TRP A 120 9.06 -6.56 -6.34
N LEU A 121 9.75 -7.54 -6.95
CA LEU A 121 9.09 -8.65 -7.64
C LEU A 121 8.32 -9.54 -6.68
N VAL A 122 8.83 -9.75 -5.46
CA VAL A 122 8.11 -10.47 -4.40
C VAL A 122 6.85 -9.72 -4.00
N LEU A 123 6.96 -8.41 -3.70
CA LEU A 123 5.80 -7.57 -3.37
C LEU A 123 4.75 -7.61 -4.48
N ALA A 124 5.17 -7.41 -5.74
CA ALA A 124 4.26 -7.44 -6.87
C ALA A 124 3.50 -8.76 -7.00
N ARG A 125 4.20 -9.89 -6.83
CA ARG A 125 3.57 -11.21 -6.82
C ARG A 125 2.60 -11.39 -5.65
N LEU A 126 2.98 -10.99 -4.44
CA LEU A 126 2.10 -11.08 -3.27
C LEU A 126 0.83 -10.24 -3.47
N CYS A 127 0.95 -9.03 -4.01
CA CYS A 127 -0.20 -8.20 -4.35
C CYS A 127 -1.08 -8.83 -5.44
N GLN A 128 -0.50 -9.44 -6.48
CA GLN A 128 -1.25 -10.20 -7.49
C GLN A 128 -2.01 -11.38 -6.86
N ILE A 129 -1.37 -12.11 -5.95
CA ILE A 129 -1.98 -13.24 -5.26
C ILE A 129 -3.17 -12.75 -4.42
N ALA A 130 -2.98 -11.72 -3.59
CA ALA A 130 -4.04 -11.12 -2.78
C ALA A 130 -5.22 -10.63 -3.64
N LEU A 131 -4.93 -10.03 -4.80
CA LEU A 131 -5.95 -9.61 -5.76
C LEU A 131 -6.72 -10.80 -6.35
N SER A 132 -6.04 -11.91 -6.63
CA SER A 132 -6.62 -13.07 -7.33
C SER A 132 -7.53 -13.94 -6.46
N PHE A 133 -7.26 -14.04 -5.16
CA PHE A 133 -8.03 -14.90 -4.26
C PHE A 133 -9.23 -14.20 -3.61
N GLU A 134 -9.26 -12.87 -3.64
CA GLU A 134 -10.37 -12.08 -3.13
C GLU A 134 -11.41 -11.79 -4.23
N ASP A 135 -12.69 -11.97 -3.92
CA ASP A 135 -13.77 -11.61 -4.83
C ASP A 135 -14.08 -10.12 -4.66
N TRP A 136 -13.26 -9.27 -5.28
CA TRP A 136 -13.40 -7.82 -5.19
C TRP A 136 -14.74 -7.29 -5.69
N SER A 137 -15.43 -8.08 -6.53
CA SER A 137 -16.75 -7.72 -7.02
C SER A 137 -17.77 -7.60 -5.90
N ARG A 138 -17.53 -8.19 -4.72
CA ARG A 138 -18.41 -8.11 -3.54
C ARG A 138 -18.36 -6.79 -2.79
N TYR A 139 -17.38 -5.94 -3.08
CA TYR A 139 -17.20 -4.65 -2.40
C TYR A 139 -17.61 -3.49 -3.28
N LYS A 140 -18.01 -2.38 -2.64
CA LYS A 140 -18.16 -1.10 -3.33
C LYS A 140 -16.79 -0.41 -3.41
N ILE A 141 -16.09 -0.61 -4.51
CA ILE A 141 -14.80 0.01 -4.81
C ILE A 141 -15.00 1.37 -5.45
N GLN A 142 -14.37 2.38 -4.87
CA GLN A 142 -14.29 3.74 -5.38
C GLN A 142 -13.01 3.90 -6.20
N GLU A 143 -13.06 4.69 -7.27
CA GLU A 143 -11.87 5.05 -8.02
C GLU A 143 -11.08 6.10 -7.21
N LEU A 144 -9.81 5.79 -6.92
CA LEU A 144 -8.91 6.64 -6.15
C LEU A 144 -7.70 7.03 -7.00
N SER A 145 -7.04 8.12 -6.61
CA SER A 145 -5.79 8.61 -7.22
C SER A 145 -4.68 8.71 -6.18
N LEU A 146 -3.43 8.88 -6.61
CA LEU A 146 -2.33 9.18 -5.69
C LEU A 146 -2.60 10.46 -4.89
N ASP A 147 -3.15 11.50 -5.53
CA ASP A 147 -3.45 12.78 -4.89
C ASP A 147 -4.43 12.61 -3.73
N TYR A 148 -5.41 11.71 -3.86
CA TYR A 148 -6.31 11.36 -2.76
C TYR A 148 -5.54 10.89 -1.51
N PHE A 149 -4.51 10.05 -1.68
CA PHE A 149 -3.73 9.58 -0.54
C PHE A 149 -2.93 10.71 0.08
N VAL A 150 -2.30 11.57 -0.74
CA VAL A 150 -1.53 12.72 -0.23
C VAL A 150 -2.43 13.66 0.55
N GLU A 151 -3.60 14.02 0.01
CA GLU A 151 -4.54 14.90 0.69
C GLU A 151 -5.09 14.30 2.00
N LYS A 152 -5.23 12.98 2.06
CA LYS A 152 -5.91 12.31 3.18
C LYS A 152 -4.99 11.84 4.30
N HIS A 153 -3.77 11.44 3.96
CA HIS A 153 -2.87 10.68 4.83
C HIS A 153 -1.47 11.27 4.94
N SER A 154 -1.28 12.52 4.52
CA SER A 154 -0.02 13.21 4.69
C SER A 154 -0.16 14.46 5.56
N TYR A 155 0.90 14.75 6.30
CA TYR A 155 1.07 15.98 7.06
C TYR A 155 2.20 16.79 6.46
N PRO A 156 2.26 18.11 6.73
CA PRO A 156 3.44 18.90 6.40
C PRO A 156 4.71 18.22 6.92
N TYR A 157 5.78 18.28 6.13
CA TYR A 157 7.10 17.78 6.51
C TYR A 157 7.46 18.18 7.95
N ASP A 158 7.90 17.20 8.75
CA ASP A 158 8.34 17.43 10.11
C ASP A 158 9.86 17.31 10.20
N ALA A 159 10.55 18.34 10.67
CA ALA A 159 12.03 18.37 10.65
C ALA A 159 12.68 17.60 11.82
N VAL A 160 11.88 16.87 12.61
CA VAL A 160 12.27 16.19 13.84
C VAL A 160 13.21 15.01 13.59
#